data_AF-A0A7V3HYX8-F1
#
_entry.id   AF-A0A7V3HYX8-F1
#
_cell.length_a   1.000
_cell.length_b   1.000
_cell.length_c   1.000
_cell.angle_alpha   90.00
_cell.angle_beta   90.00
_cell.angle_gamma   90.00
#
_symmetry.space_group_name_H-M   'P 1'
#
loop_
_entity.id
_entity.type
_entity.pdbx_description
1 polymer ?
#
loop_
_entity_poly.entity_id
_entity_poly.type
_entity_poly.pdbx_seq_one_letter_code
_entity_poly.pdbx_strand_id
1 'polypeptide(L)'
;MPSSAASVAGQRKSARRLSIQYGTDLAVAYVIGLLDASAILIPLGRHTSVPFARHDAVAVVVLGVVGAVGVAVAGVLNLAPTLRWFAAGSEPDPGQRDTAMKLARHQAIILFGAWAVTGGTSLLLNRSAGAALLLPIGLGVLFGGPATAGTGLLLTQRIVRPIMGAATRNGEPRVAVPGVFARLIMLWFLCSALPIGVIAAFVVLRSYGWLFARSASLDVPILVVSLAALLLGLPTMILTSRSISDPLGDVVDAMAEVEHGRIGTYVGVYERSQIGRLQAGFNRMVAGLAERDRLRDLFGRHVGTDVAQRAIREGASLSGDVV
;
A
#
# COMPACT_ATOMS: atom_id res chain seq x y z
N MET A 1 -40.85 -17.77 -4.48
CA MET A 1 -39.82 -16.75 -4.85
C MET A 1 -39.42 -15.75 -3.73
N PRO A 2 -39.39 -16.07 -2.41
CA PRO A 2 -38.90 -15.12 -1.39
C PRO A 2 -37.38 -15.18 -1.09
N SER A 3 -36.61 -16.15 -1.61
CA SER A 3 -35.19 -16.33 -1.23
C SER A 3 -34.21 -15.34 -1.89
N SER A 4 -34.53 -14.78 -3.06
CA SER A 4 -33.62 -13.85 -3.76
C SER A 4 -33.65 -12.43 -3.17
N ALA A 5 -34.80 -11.97 -2.69
CA ALA A 5 -34.92 -10.65 -2.07
C ALA A 5 -34.19 -10.58 -0.71
N ALA A 6 -34.27 -11.66 0.08
CA ALA A 6 -33.56 -11.79 1.35
C ALA A 6 -32.03 -11.87 1.17
N SER A 7 -31.54 -12.56 0.14
CA SER A 7 -30.11 -12.65 -0.16
C SER A 7 -29.54 -11.32 -0.65
N VAL A 8 -30.26 -10.60 -1.51
CA VAL A 8 -29.87 -9.26 -2.01
C VAL A 8 -29.86 -8.23 -0.87
N ALA A 9 -30.83 -8.28 0.04
CA ALA A 9 -30.86 -7.41 1.23
C ALA A 9 -29.69 -7.69 2.17
N GLY A 10 -29.34 -8.96 2.38
CA GLY A 10 -28.17 -9.39 3.16
C GLY A 10 -26.84 -8.91 2.55
N GLN A 11 -26.68 -9.05 1.22
CA GLN A 11 -25.51 -8.57 0.48
C GLN A 11 -25.36 -7.05 0.56
N ARG A 12 -26.45 -6.28 0.41
CA ARG A 12 -26.43 -4.81 0.56
C ARG A 12 -26.05 -4.36 1.96
N LYS A 13 -26.53 -5.07 3.00
CA LYS A 13 -26.18 -4.78 4.40
C LYS A 13 -24.70 -5.07 4.68
N SER A 14 -24.17 -6.16 4.14
CA SER A 14 -22.74 -6.49 4.22
C SER A 14 -21.87 -5.45 3.50
N ALA A 15 -22.24 -5.06 2.28
CA ALA A 15 -21.54 -4.02 1.51
C ALA A 15 -21.51 -2.69 2.26
N ARG A 16 -22.64 -2.24 2.80
CA ARG A 16 -22.71 -0.99 3.58
C ARG A 16 -21.83 -1.05 4.84
N ARG A 17 -21.77 -2.20 5.51
CA ARG A 17 -20.90 -2.39 6.67
C ARG A 17 -19.42 -2.30 6.29
N LEU A 18 -19.02 -2.95 5.20
CA LEU A 18 -17.66 -2.89 4.65
C LEU A 18 -17.27 -1.46 4.25
N SER A 19 -18.17 -0.69 3.62
CA SER A 19 -17.89 0.70 3.25
C SER A 19 -17.72 1.60 4.48
N ILE A 20 -18.57 1.44 5.49
CA ILE A 20 -18.47 2.22 6.73
C ILE A 20 -17.20 1.87 7.48
N GLN A 21 -16.85 0.59 7.58
CA GLN A 21 -15.61 0.14 8.22
C GLN A 21 -14.40 0.73 7.51
N TYR A 22 -14.34 0.67 6.17
CA TYR A 22 -13.28 1.29 5.38
C TYR A 22 -13.15 2.79 5.61
N GLY A 23 -14.27 3.54 5.60
CA GLY A 23 -14.24 4.97 5.90
C GLY A 23 -13.79 5.26 7.34
N THR A 24 -14.18 4.41 8.29
CA THR A 24 -13.75 4.51 9.69
C THR A 24 -12.24 4.27 9.82
N ASP A 25 -11.70 3.25 9.15
CA ASP A 25 -10.26 2.94 9.14
C ASP A 25 -9.45 4.12 8.58
N LEU A 26 -9.93 4.79 7.52
CA LEU A 26 -9.29 5.99 7.00
C LEU A 26 -9.35 7.18 7.97
N ALA A 27 -10.48 7.38 8.63
CA ALA A 27 -10.62 8.44 9.63
C ALA A 27 -9.72 8.19 10.84
N VAL A 28 -9.62 6.94 11.31
CA VAL A 28 -8.69 6.53 12.37
C VAL A 28 -7.25 6.79 11.95
N ALA A 29 -6.85 6.42 10.73
CA ALA A 29 -5.52 6.73 10.22
C ALA A 29 -5.23 8.25 10.22
N TYR A 30 -6.20 9.06 9.80
CA TYR A 30 -6.10 10.51 9.79
C TYR A 30 -6.00 11.11 11.20
N VAL A 31 -6.78 10.61 12.16
CA VAL A 31 -6.71 11.03 13.57
C VAL A 31 -5.36 10.65 14.19
N ILE A 32 -4.84 9.45 13.92
CA ILE A 32 -3.51 9.03 14.37
C ILE A 32 -2.45 10.00 13.84
N GLY A 33 -2.47 10.31 12.54
CA GLY A 33 -1.56 11.29 11.97
C GLY A 33 -1.65 12.67 12.64
N LEU A 34 -2.86 13.13 12.95
CA LEU A 34 -3.09 14.39 13.67
C LEU A 34 -2.53 14.37 15.09
N LEU A 35 -2.69 13.24 15.80
CA LEU A 35 -2.12 13.03 17.13
C LEU A 35 -0.59 13.02 17.06
N ASP A 36 -0.01 12.37 16.07
CA ASP A 36 1.44 12.33 15.85
C ASP A 36 2.00 13.74 15.58
N ALA A 37 1.34 14.50 14.68
CA ALA A 37 1.71 15.89 14.42
C ALA A 37 1.49 16.79 15.65
N SER A 38 0.46 16.55 16.45
CA SER A 38 0.20 17.31 17.69
C SER A 38 1.24 16.99 18.76
N ALA A 39 1.64 15.72 18.90
CA ALA A 39 2.70 15.28 19.82
C ALA A 39 4.04 15.92 19.46
N ILE A 40 4.28 16.17 18.17
CA ILE A 40 5.41 16.94 17.64
C ILE A 40 5.29 18.43 18.02
N LEU A 41 4.12 19.05 17.88
CA LEU A 41 3.92 20.49 18.04
C LEU A 41 3.79 20.95 19.51
N ILE A 42 3.21 20.14 20.40
CA ILE A 42 2.93 20.50 21.80
C ILE A 42 4.19 20.85 22.60
N PRO A 43 5.28 20.04 22.58
CA PRO A 43 6.52 20.40 23.26
C PRO A 43 7.10 21.71 22.75
N LEU A 44 6.92 21.99 21.45
CA LEU A 44 7.55 23.11 20.77
C LEU A 44 6.85 24.46 21.02
N GLY A 45 5.52 24.46 21.17
CA GLY A 45 4.78 25.64 21.58
C GLY A 45 5.08 26.12 23.01
N ARG A 46 5.58 25.24 23.89
CA ARG A 46 5.89 25.60 25.29
C ARG A 46 7.21 26.35 25.44
N HIS A 47 8.15 26.21 24.50
CA HIS A 47 9.49 26.80 24.58
C HIS A 47 9.65 28.11 23.79
N THR A 48 8.71 28.46 22.90
CA THR A 48 8.83 29.62 22.02
C THR A 48 8.27 30.93 22.59
N SER A 49 7.78 30.95 23.84
CA SER A 49 7.13 32.13 24.48
C SER A 49 6.00 32.77 23.65
N VAL A 50 5.54 32.10 22.59
CA VAL A 50 4.35 32.47 21.83
C VAL A 50 3.19 31.71 22.47
N PRO A 51 2.22 32.39 23.11
CA PRO A 51 1.07 31.68 23.64
C PRO A 51 0.32 31.03 22.47
N PHE A 52 0.34 29.71 22.38
CA PHE A 52 -0.68 28.96 21.63
C PHE A 52 -2.03 29.45 22.19
N ALA A 53 -2.69 30.36 21.48
CA ALA A 53 -3.91 30.96 21.98
C ALA A 53 -4.95 29.85 22.08
N ARG A 54 -5.84 29.89 23.09
CA ARG A 54 -6.96 28.92 23.17
C ARG A 54 -7.75 28.83 21.85
N HIS A 55 -7.78 29.91 21.08
CA HIS A 55 -8.36 29.97 19.74
C HIS A 55 -7.66 29.05 18.72
N ASP A 56 -6.34 28.93 18.77
CA ASP A 56 -5.57 28.06 17.86
C ASP A 56 -5.81 26.58 18.16
N ALA A 57 -5.93 26.22 19.45
CA ALA A 57 -6.26 24.85 19.87
C ALA A 57 -7.66 24.43 19.44
N VAL A 58 -8.66 25.31 19.60
CA VAL A 58 -10.03 25.05 19.14
C VAL A 58 -10.07 24.94 17.62
N ALA A 59 -9.37 25.82 16.90
CA ALA A 59 -9.28 25.75 15.44
C ALA A 59 -8.69 24.41 14.97
N VAL A 60 -7.59 23.94 15.56
CA VAL A 60 -6.97 22.65 15.23
C VAL A 60 -7.90 21.47 15.50
N VAL A 61 -8.61 21.48 16.64
CA VAL A 61 -9.57 20.42 16.97
C VAL A 61 -10.73 20.41 15.97
N VAL A 62 -11.31 21.57 15.66
CA VAL A 62 -12.40 21.68 14.68
C VAL A 62 -11.93 21.22 13.30
N LEU A 63 -10.75 21.67 12.85
CA LEU A 63 -10.17 21.27 11.57
C LEU A 63 -9.93 19.76 11.51
N GLY A 64 -9.42 19.17 12.60
CA GLY A 64 -9.19 17.73 12.72
C GLY A 64 -10.49 16.93 12.69
N VAL A 65 -11.54 17.37 13.37
CA VAL A 65 -12.86 16.71 13.34
C VAL A 65 -13.48 16.79 11.95
N VAL A 66 -13.48 17.98 11.34
CA VAL A 66 -14.00 18.18 9.98
C VAL A 66 -13.22 17.34 8.97
N GLY A 67 -11.89 17.30 9.08
CA GLY A 67 -11.02 16.47 8.25
C GLY A 67 -11.31 14.99 8.41
N ALA A 68 -11.45 14.50 9.65
CA ALA A 68 -11.75 13.10 9.93
C ALA A 68 -13.11 12.68 9.35
N VAL A 69 -14.14 13.51 9.52
CA VAL A 69 -15.47 13.27 8.93
C VAL A 69 -15.40 13.32 7.40
N GLY A 70 -14.70 14.29 6.82
CA GLY A 70 -14.52 14.41 5.38
C GLY A 70 -13.81 13.19 4.78
N VAL A 71 -12.74 12.71 5.42
CA VAL A 71 -12.01 11.50 5.04
C VAL A 71 -12.90 10.26 5.15
N ALA A 72 -13.70 10.12 6.22
CA ALA A 72 -14.62 9.00 6.38
C ALA A 72 -15.64 8.94 5.24
N VAL A 73 -16.27 10.08 4.94
CA VAL A 73 -17.27 10.20 3.87
C VAL A 73 -16.64 9.94 2.51
N ALA A 74 -15.49 10.57 2.20
CA ALA A 74 -14.77 10.35 0.96
C ALA A 74 -14.34 8.88 0.80
N GLY A 75 -13.92 8.23 1.90
CA GLY A 75 -13.60 6.81 1.94
C GLY A 75 -14.78 5.92 1.56
N VAL A 76 -15.94 6.17 2.16
CA VAL A 76 -17.20 5.45 1.84
C VAL A 76 -17.54 5.63 0.37
N LEU A 77 -17.47 6.86 -0.14
CA LEU A 77 -17.77 7.17 -1.54
C LEU A 77 -16.76 6.54 -2.52
N ASN A 78 -15.49 6.44 -2.13
CA ASN A 78 -14.44 5.81 -2.94
C ASN A 78 -14.62 4.28 -3.03
N LEU A 79 -15.03 3.62 -1.95
CA LEU A 79 -15.22 2.17 -1.93
C LEU A 79 -16.59 1.70 -2.45
N ALA A 80 -17.62 2.55 -2.36
CA ALA A 80 -18.99 2.19 -2.73
C ALA A 80 -19.15 1.65 -4.17
N PRO A 81 -18.55 2.23 -5.22
CA PRO A 81 -18.65 1.69 -6.59
C PRO A 81 -18.10 0.28 -6.71
N THR A 82 -16.98 -0.01 -6.04
CA THR A 82 -16.31 -1.30 -6.08
C THR A 82 -17.10 -2.39 -5.34
N LEU A 83 -17.75 -2.01 -4.23
CA LEU A 83 -18.61 -2.93 -3.48
C LEU A 83 -19.88 -3.33 -4.22
N ARG A 84 -20.36 -2.53 -5.19
CA ARG A 84 -21.58 -2.86 -5.96
C ARG A 84 -21.44 -4.16 -6.73
N TRP A 85 -20.29 -4.39 -7.38
CA TRP A 85 -20.02 -5.63 -8.12
C TRP A 85 -19.47 -6.72 -7.21
N PHE A 86 -18.60 -6.36 -6.25
CA PHE A 86 -17.97 -7.33 -5.34
C PHE A 86 -19.00 -8.01 -4.43
N ALA A 87 -19.94 -7.27 -3.84
CA ALA A 87 -20.97 -7.84 -2.97
C ALA A 87 -22.05 -8.61 -3.75
N ALA A 88 -22.22 -8.30 -5.04
CA ALA A 88 -23.10 -9.02 -5.95
C ALA A 88 -22.46 -10.33 -6.48
N GLY A 89 -21.17 -10.56 -6.22
CA GLY A 89 -20.44 -11.72 -6.73
C GLY A 89 -20.31 -11.75 -8.26
N SER A 90 -20.50 -10.60 -8.91
CA SER A 90 -20.44 -10.48 -10.37
C SER A 90 -19.00 -10.34 -10.86
N GLU A 91 -18.70 -10.83 -12.05
CA GLU A 91 -17.38 -10.61 -12.65
C GLU A 91 -17.18 -9.13 -13.00
N PRO A 92 -16.02 -8.53 -12.68
CA PRO A 92 -15.77 -7.11 -12.92
C PRO A 92 -15.46 -6.83 -14.39
N ASP A 93 -16.13 -5.81 -14.93
CA ASP A 93 -15.87 -5.20 -16.24
C ASP A 93 -14.48 -4.52 -16.29
N PRO A 94 -13.81 -4.35 -17.46
CA PRO A 94 -12.50 -3.70 -17.52
C PRO A 94 -12.44 -2.32 -16.85
N GLY A 95 -13.51 -1.51 -16.90
CA GLY A 95 -13.56 -0.22 -16.19
C GLY A 95 -13.64 -0.38 -14.67
N GLN A 96 -14.33 -1.41 -14.19
CA GLN A 96 -14.43 -1.74 -12.75
C GLN A 96 -13.12 -2.30 -12.21
N ARG A 97 -12.40 -3.12 -13.01
CA ARG A 97 -11.05 -3.61 -12.67
C ARG A 97 -10.07 -2.47 -12.52
N ASP A 98 -10.06 -1.54 -13.48
CA ASP A 98 -9.19 -0.35 -13.42
C ASP A 98 -9.50 0.52 -12.18
N THR A 99 -10.78 0.68 -11.84
CA THR A 99 -11.20 1.39 -10.62
C THR A 99 -10.73 0.69 -9.35
N ALA A 100 -10.84 -0.63 -9.27
CA ALA A 100 -10.35 -1.42 -8.13
C ALA A 100 -8.82 -1.31 -7.98
N MET A 101 -8.07 -1.37 -9.08
CA MET A 101 -6.61 -1.19 -9.08
C MET A 101 -6.17 0.20 -8.63
N LYS A 102 -6.99 1.23 -8.90
CA LYS A 102 -6.74 2.62 -8.48
C LYS A 102 -7.17 2.92 -7.05
N LEU A 103 -7.84 1.99 -6.36
CA LEU A 103 -8.45 2.22 -5.05
C LEU A 103 -7.43 2.68 -3.99
N ALA A 104 -6.29 1.99 -3.90
CA ALA A 104 -5.21 2.36 -2.97
C ALA A 104 -4.59 3.73 -3.29
N ARG A 105 -4.52 4.10 -4.58
CA ARG A 105 -4.04 5.41 -5.01
C ARG A 105 -5.04 6.51 -4.66
N HIS A 106 -6.32 6.31 -4.93
CA HIS A 106 -7.36 7.27 -4.56
C HIS A 106 -7.44 7.46 -3.04
N GLN A 107 -7.27 6.38 -2.27
CA GLN A 107 -7.13 6.43 -0.82
C GLN A 107 -5.97 7.34 -0.37
N ALA A 108 -4.79 7.15 -0.95
CA ALA A 108 -3.63 7.99 -0.65
C ALA A 108 -3.91 9.47 -1.00
N ILE A 109 -4.57 9.73 -2.14
CA ILE A 109 -4.94 11.09 -2.55
C ILE A 109 -5.95 11.72 -1.57
N ILE A 110 -6.97 10.99 -1.12
CA ILE A 110 -7.96 11.47 -0.14
C ILE A 110 -7.26 11.87 1.16
N LEU A 111 -6.42 10.98 1.70
CA LEU A 111 -5.70 11.23 2.95
C LEU A 111 -4.69 12.37 2.82
N PHE A 112 -3.89 12.38 1.74
CA PHE A 112 -2.91 13.43 1.50
C PHE A 112 -3.57 14.79 1.23
N GLY A 113 -4.67 14.82 0.48
CA GLY A 113 -5.44 16.03 0.22
C GLY A 113 -6.04 16.61 1.50
N ALA A 114 -6.71 15.78 2.30
CA ALA A 114 -7.24 16.20 3.60
C ALA A 114 -6.12 16.70 4.52
N TRP A 115 -4.99 16.01 4.57
CA TRP A 115 -3.81 16.41 5.34
C TRP A 115 -3.23 17.75 4.86
N ALA A 116 -3.07 17.94 3.55
CA ALA A 116 -2.56 19.17 2.96
C ALA A 116 -3.47 20.37 3.23
N VAL A 117 -4.79 20.19 3.16
CA VAL A 117 -5.77 21.23 3.55
C VAL A 117 -5.64 21.58 5.02
N THR A 118 -5.51 20.57 5.88
CA THR A 118 -5.40 20.74 7.33
C THR A 118 -4.11 21.47 7.70
N GLY A 119 -2.99 20.95 7.22
CA GLY A 119 -1.66 21.51 7.43
C GLY A 119 -1.46 22.88 6.81
N GLY A 120 -1.96 23.08 5.59
CA GLY A 120 -1.91 24.37 4.89
C GLY A 120 -2.71 25.43 5.63
N THR A 121 -3.91 25.10 6.10
CA THR A 121 -4.71 26.02 6.94
C THR A 121 -3.99 26.36 8.24
N SER A 122 -3.40 25.37 8.91
CA SER A 122 -2.59 25.61 10.12
C SER A 122 -1.39 26.53 9.88
N LEU A 123 -0.68 26.38 8.75
CA LEU A 123 0.40 27.28 8.34
C LEU A 123 -0.10 28.70 8.08
N LEU A 124 -1.25 28.85 7.40
CA LEU A 124 -1.85 30.13 7.09
C LEU A 124 -2.32 30.87 8.36
N LEU A 125 -2.92 30.16 9.32
CA LEU A 125 -3.33 30.72 10.61
C LEU A 125 -2.13 31.21 11.42
N ASN A 126 -1.00 30.49 11.34
CA ASN A 126 0.22 30.81 12.10
C ASN A 126 1.25 31.64 11.30
N ARG A 127 0.87 32.20 10.14
CA ARG A 127 1.81 32.91 9.24
C ARG A 127 2.53 34.09 9.88
N SER A 128 1.93 34.71 10.90
CA SER A 128 2.50 35.86 11.62
C SER A 128 3.35 35.47 12.83
N ALA A 129 3.41 34.18 13.19
CA ALA A 129 4.12 33.69 14.38
C ALA A 129 5.65 33.55 14.18
N GLY A 130 6.17 33.84 12.98
CA GLY A 130 7.59 33.81 12.66
C GLY A 130 8.15 32.42 12.32
N ALA A 131 9.38 32.39 11.80
CA ALA A 131 10.02 31.18 11.30
C ALA A 131 10.20 30.08 12.36
N ALA A 132 10.34 30.47 13.64
CA ALA A 132 10.51 29.53 14.75
C ALA A 132 9.30 28.59 14.95
N LEU A 133 8.08 29.04 14.65
CA LEU A 133 6.87 28.22 14.72
C LEU A 133 6.50 27.60 13.37
N LEU A 134 6.73 28.32 12.27
CA LEU A 134 6.38 27.87 10.92
C LEU A 134 7.23 26.69 10.41
N LEU A 135 8.53 26.66 10.71
CA LEU A 135 9.43 25.55 10.32
C LEU A 135 8.94 24.19 10.87
N PRO A 136 8.72 24.05 12.19
CA PRO A 136 8.21 22.81 12.77
C PRO A 136 6.81 22.42 12.30
N ILE A 137 5.89 23.38 12.14
CA ILE A 137 4.56 23.12 11.54
C ILE A 137 4.75 22.60 10.12
N GLY A 138 5.59 23.24 9.31
CA GLY A 138 5.90 22.82 7.95
C GLY A 138 6.48 21.41 7.88
N LEU A 139 7.42 21.07 8.77
CA LEU A 139 7.97 19.72 8.86
C LEU A 139 6.90 18.71 9.28
N GLY A 140 6.09 19.00 10.29
CA GLY A 140 4.98 18.14 10.70
C GLY A 140 3.96 17.90 9.58
N VAL A 141 3.68 18.93 8.78
CA VAL A 141 2.81 18.80 7.59
C VAL A 141 3.47 17.95 6.50
N LEU A 142 4.75 18.19 6.20
CA LEU A 142 5.50 17.44 5.20
C LEU A 142 5.55 15.94 5.52
N PHE A 143 5.77 15.63 6.80
CA PHE A 143 5.98 14.27 7.26
C PHE A 143 4.69 13.52 7.61
N GLY A 144 3.71 14.19 8.21
CA GLY A 144 2.49 13.54 8.68
C GLY A 144 1.58 13.03 7.56
N GLY A 145 1.62 13.63 6.37
CA GLY A 145 0.81 13.22 5.22
C GLY A 145 1.15 11.80 4.74
N PRO A 146 2.43 11.51 4.43
CA PRO A 146 2.90 10.16 4.11
C PRO A 146 2.60 9.12 5.19
N ALA A 147 2.80 9.42 6.48
CA ALA A 147 2.44 8.46 7.55
C ALA A 147 0.95 8.20 7.60
N THR A 148 0.12 9.25 7.52
CA THR A 148 -1.33 9.12 7.52
C THR A 148 -1.79 8.22 6.37
N ALA A 149 -1.27 8.47 5.16
CA ALA A 149 -1.54 7.65 3.99
C ALA A 149 -1.09 6.19 4.20
N GLY A 150 0.09 6.00 4.79
CA GLY A 150 0.65 4.68 5.05
C GLY A 150 -0.14 3.87 6.09
N THR A 151 -0.45 4.48 7.23
CA THR A 151 -1.31 3.90 8.27
C THR A 151 -2.69 3.57 7.71
N GLY A 152 -3.25 4.45 6.88
CA GLY A 152 -4.50 4.18 6.17
C GLY A 152 -4.43 2.92 5.34
N LEU A 153 -3.36 2.74 4.54
CA LEU A 153 -3.18 1.54 3.72
C LEU A 153 -3.10 0.27 4.58
N LEU A 154 -2.43 0.32 5.73
CA LEU A 154 -2.31 -0.82 6.63
C LEU A 154 -3.63 -1.22 7.27
N LEU A 155 -4.42 -0.25 7.72
CA LEU A 155 -5.74 -0.49 8.34
C LEU A 155 -6.72 -1.04 7.30
N THR A 156 -6.73 -0.48 6.10
CA THR A 156 -7.67 -0.91 5.05
C THR A 156 -7.22 -2.15 4.28
N GLN A 157 -5.99 -2.64 4.48
CA GLN A 157 -5.43 -3.74 3.69
C GLN A 157 -6.31 -4.98 3.71
N ARG A 158 -6.92 -5.32 4.86
CA ARG A 158 -7.80 -6.49 5.00
C ARG A 158 -9.05 -6.41 4.13
N ILE A 159 -9.52 -5.19 3.83
CA ILE A 159 -10.69 -4.93 2.99
C ILE A 159 -10.30 -4.88 1.51
N VAL A 160 -9.16 -4.26 1.20
CA VAL A 160 -8.71 -4.02 -0.18
C VAL A 160 -8.12 -5.29 -0.82
N ARG A 161 -7.39 -6.13 -0.08
CA ARG A 161 -6.68 -7.30 -0.63
C ARG A 161 -7.61 -8.32 -1.32
N PRO A 162 -8.77 -8.72 -0.74
CA PRO A 162 -9.70 -9.65 -1.42
C PRO A 162 -10.33 -9.06 -2.69
N ILE A 163 -10.61 -7.75 -2.67
CA ILE A 163 -11.19 -7.03 -3.82
C ILE A 163 -10.20 -6.99 -4.98
N MET A 164 -8.93 -6.69 -4.69
CA MET A 164 -7.85 -6.70 -5.67
C MET A 164 -7.68 -8.09 -6.28
N GLY A 165 -7.66 -9.15 -5.47
CA GLY A 165 -7.57 -10.53 -5.95
C GLY A 165 -8.74 -10.93 -6.86
N ALA A 166 -9.96 -10.44 -6.58
CA ALA A 166 -11.11 -10.67 -7.46
C ALA A 166 -10.99 -9.90 -8.80
N ALA A 167 -10.39 -8.70 -8.78
CA ALA A 167 -10.24 -7.86 -9.97
C ALA A 167 -9.12 -8.34 -10.92
N THR A 168 -8.10 -9.03 -10.42
CA THR A 168 -6.90 -9.40 -11.20
C THR A 168 -6.90 -10.82 -11.75
N ARG A 169 -7.95 -11.63 -11.52
CA ARG A 169 -8.05 -13.01 -12.03
C ARG A 169 -7.79 -13.15 -13.55
N ASN A 170 -7.97 -12.09 -14.34
CA ASN A 170 -7.88 -12.11 -15.80
C ASN A 170 -7.14 -10.89 -16.41
N GLY A 171 -6.18 -10.26 -15.70
CA GLY A 171 -5.57 -8.99 -16.12
C GLY A 171 -4.04 -9.01 -16.26
N GLU A 172 -3.52 -8.31 -17.28
CA GLU A 172 -2.07 -8.15 -17.49
C GLU A 172 -1.43 -7.10 -16.54
N PRO A 173 -0.12 -7.19 -16.27
CA PRO A 173 0.60 -6.33 -15.32
C PRO A 173 0.88 -4.95 -15.94
N ARG A 174 0.44 -3.87 -15.29
CA ARG A 174 0.52 -2.51 -15.88
C ARG A 174 1.42 -1.51 -15.15
N VAL A 175 1.98 -1.83 -13.98
CA VAL A 175 2.69 -0.82 -13.16
C VAL A 175 4.20 -1.08 -13.14
N ALA A 176 4.98 -0.08 -13.55
CA ALA A 176 6.42 -0.06 -13.31
C ALA A 176 6.68 0.36 -11.86
N VAL A 177 7.25 -0.54 -11.06
CA VAL A 177 7.52 -0.32 -9.63
C VAL A 177 9.02 -0.47 -9.39
N PRO A 178 9.65 0.34 -8.51
CA PRO A 178 11.05 0.19 -8.16
C PRO A 178 11.39 -1.25 -7.74
N GLY A 179 12.60 -1.71 -8.09
CA GLY A 179 13.12 -3.00 -7.63
C GLY A 179 13.33 -3.05 -6.11
N VAL A 180 13.53 -4.25 -5.55
CA VAL A 180 13.65 -4.46 -4.10
C VAL A 180 14.76 -3.61 -3.49
N PHE A 181 15.94 -3.60 -4.12
CA PHE A 181 17.07 -2.77 -3.69
C PHE A 181 16.71 -1.29 -3.59
N ALA A 182 16.09 -0.73 -4.64
CA ALA A 182 15.70 0.68 -4.66
C ALA A 182 14.67 1.01 -3.57
N ARG A 183 13.71 0.11 -3.29
CA ARG A 183 12.74 0.28 -2.20
C ARG A 183 13.43 0.32 -0.84
N LEU A 184 14.39 -0.58 -0.59
CA LEU A 184 15.13 -0.64 0.67
C LEU A 184 16.04 0.58 0.87
N ILE A 185 16.73 1.03 -0.18
CA ILE A 185 17.54 2.27 -0.12
C ILE A 185 16.66 3.49 0.11
N MET A 186 15.51 3.58 -0.56
CA MET A 186 14.57 4.69 -0.37
C MET A 186 13.98 4.69 1.05
N LEU A 187 13.65 3.51 1.59
CA LEU A 187 13.20 3.35 2.97
C LEU A 187 14.28 3.81 3.97
N TRP A 188 15.52 3.32 3.83
CA TRP A 188 16.63 3.74 4.68
C TRP A 188 16.88 5.25 4.59
N PHE A 189 16.86 5.80 3.38
CA PHE A 189 17.07 7.22 3.18
C PHE A 189 15.98 8.04 3.87
N LEU A 190 14.71 7.66 3.69
CA LEU A 190 13.55 8.37 4.23
C LEU A 190 13.43 8.25 5.75
N CYS A 191 13.71 7.08 6.31
CA CYS A 191 13.52 6.80 7.74
C CYS A 191 14.77 7.04 8.59
N SER A 192 15.96 7.11 7.98
CA SER A 192 17.22 7.23 8.72
C SER A 192 18.10 8.37 8.20
N ALA A 193 18.54 8.31 6.94
CA ALA A 193 19.51 9.28 6.44
C ALA A 193 18.99 10.73 6.48
N LEU A 194 17.73 10.93 6.09
CA LEU A 194 17.09 12.24 6.06
C LEU A 194 16.87 12.79 7.48
N PRO A 195 16.22 12.08 8.44
CA PRO A 195 16.10 12.57 9.81
C PRO A 195 17.45 12.87 10.48
N ILE A 196 18.44 11.98 10.32
CA ILE A 196 19.80 12.18 10.86
C ILE A 196 20.45 13.41 10.22
N GLY A 197 20.32 13.57 8.90
CA GLY A 197 20.82 14.72 8.16
C GLY A 197 20.19 16.03 8.60
N VAL A 198 18.88 16.06 8.86
CA VAL A 198 18.18 17.24 9.39
C VAL A 198 18.68 17.59 10.80
N ILE A 199 18.84 16.59 11.68
CA ILE A 199 19.39 16.81 13.03
C ILE A 199 20.82 17.36 12.95
N ALA A 200 21.67 16.76 12.12
CA ALA A 200 23.04 17.22 11.91
C ALA A 200 23.08 18.65 11.36
N ALA A 201 22.20 18.97 10.39
CA ALA A 201 22.07 20.31 9.86
C ALA A 201 21.67 21.32 10.94
N PHE A 202 20.70 21.00 11.81
CA PHE A 202 20.34 21.88 12.93
C PHE A 202 21.51 22.16 13.87
N VAL A 203 22.31 21.14 14.19
CA VAL A 203 23.51 21.29 15.03
C VAL A 203 24.54 22.21 14.36
N VAL A 204 24.80 22.02 13.06
CA VAL A 204 25.74 22.84 12.28
C VAL A 204 25.23 24.28 12.15
N LEU A 205 23.97 24.48 11.76
CA LEU A 205 23.43 25.84 11.58
C LEU A 205 23.41 26.63 12.89
N ARG A 206 23.21 25.95 14.03
CA ARG A 206 23.36 26.58 15.34
C ARG A 206 24.81 26.95 15.66
N SER A 207 25.78 26.08 15.35
CA SER A 207 27.18 26.35 15.68
C SER A 207 27.73 27.58 14.95
N TYR A 208 27.29 27.81 13.71
CA TYR A 208 27.64 29.00 12.92
C TYR A 208 26.79 30.24 13.24
N GLY A 209 25.65 30.09 13.92
CA GLY A 209 24.77 31.20 14.29
C GLY A 209 23.93 31.75 13.13
N TRP A 210 23.71 30.96 12.06
CA TRP A 210 23.03 31.42 10.83
C TRP A 210 21.51 31.51 10.97
N LEU A 211 20.88 30.44 11.46
CA LEU A 211 19.41 30.37 11.66
C LEU A 211 19.01 30.39 13.13
N PHE A 212 19.91 30.00 14.03
CA PHE A 212 19.65 29.93 15.45
C PHE A 212 20.72 30.73 16.19
N ALA A 213 20.31 31.51 17.19
CA ALA A 213 21.27 32.07 18.13
C ALA A 213 22.08 30.92 18.77
N ARG A 214 23.38 31.11 19.03
CA ARG A 214 24.21 30.06 19.65
C ARG A 214 23.67 29.60 21.01
N SER A 215 22.91 30.45 21.70
CA SER A 215 22.22 30.17 22.96
C SER A 215 20.89 29.45 22.82
N ALA A 216 20.35 29.26 21.61
CA ALA A 216 19.10 28.54 21.40
C ALA A 216 19.26 27.04 21.73
N SER A 217 18.28 26.49 22.47
CA SER A 217 18.17 25.04 22.68
C SER A 217 17.69 24.35 21.41
N LEU A 218 18.29 23.19 21.09
CA LEU A 218 17.86 22.29 20.00
C LEU A 218 17.07 21.09 20.50
N ASP A 219 16.79 21.01 21.80
CA ASP A 219 16.19 19.81 22.41
C ASP A 219 14.86 19.47 21.74
N VAL A 220 14.04 20.49 21.47
CA VAL A 220 12.72 20.29 20.89
C VAL A 220 12.74 20.00 19.39
N PRO A 221 13.43 20.76 18.52
CA PRO A 221 13.56 20.39 17.10
C PRO A 221 14.14 18.99 16.88
N ILE A 222 15.13 18.59 17.70
CA ILE A 222 15.72 17.25 17.63
C ILE A 222 14.70 16.19 18.07
N LEU A 223 13.98 16.41 19.18
CA LEU A 223 12.94 15.50 19.65
C LEU A 223 11.82 15.35 18.62
N VAL A 224 11.41 16.44 17.97
CA VAL A 224 10.42 16.44 16.89
C VAL A 224 10.85 15.57 15.71
N VAL A 225 12.06 15.78 15.19
CA VAL A 225 12.57 15.01 14.05
C VAL A 225 12.74 13.54 14.44
N SER A 226 13.17 13.26 15.67
CA SER A 226 13.33 11.90 16.18
C SER A 226 12.00 11.17 16.32
N LEU A 227 10.98 11.84 16.90
CA LEU A 227 9.64 11.29 17.05
C LEU A 227 8.95 11.10 15.70
N ALA A 228 9.13 12.04 14.78
CA ALA A 228 8.70 11.90 13.39
C ALA A 228 9.36 10.67 12.74
N ALA A 229 10.68 10.53 12.79
CA ALA A 229 11.36 9.37 12.23
C ALA A 229 10.82 8.03 12.78
N LEU A 230 10.51 7.99 14.07
CA LEU A 230 9.96 6.80 14.72
C LEU A 230 8.52 6.49 14.27
N LEU A 231 7.62 7.47 14.35
CA LEU A 231 6.19 7.31 14.06
C LEU A 231 5.93 7.07 12.58
N LEU A 232 6.68 7.73 11.68
CA LEU A 232 6.56 7.53 10.23
C LEU A 232 7.33 6.28 9.77
N GLY A 233 8.41 5.94 10.45
CA GLY A 233 9.33 4.88 10.05
C GLY A 233 8.67 3.52 10.06
N LEU A 234 7.91 3.20 11.11
CA LEU A 234 7.27 1.90 11.27
C LEU A 234 6.21 1.63 10.18
N PRO A 235 5.21 2.49 9.91
CA PRO A 235 4.25 2.25 8.82
C PRO A 235 4.93 2.12 7.45
N THR A 236 5.92 2.97 7.17
CA THR A 236 6.67 2.95 5.91
C THR A 236 7.44 1.64 5.75
N MET A 237 8.07 1.17 6.83
CA MET A 237 8.77 -0.11 6.87
C MET A 237 7.81 -1.28 6.65
N ILE A 238 6.66 -1.31 7.33
CA ILE A 238 5.66 -2.38 7.17
C ILE A 238 5.14 -2.41 5.73
N LEU A 239 4.81 -1.27 5.13
CA LEU A 239 4.35 -1.21 3.74
C LEU A 239 5.42 -1.67 2.76
N THR A 240 6.66 -1.24 2.96
CA THR A 240 7.79 -1.66 2.13
C THR A 240 8.02 -3.16 2.24
N SER A 241 8.00 -3.71 3.46
CA SER A 241 8.10 -5.14 3.71
C SER A 241 6.97 -5.92 3.04
N ARG A 242 5.71 -5.51 3.22
CA ARG A 242 4.54 -6.16 2.59
C ARG A 242 4.60 -6.10 1.06
N SER A 243 5.11 -5.01 0.48
CA SER A 243 5.30 -4.90 -0.97
C SER A 243 6.27 -5.94 -1.55
N ILE A 244 7.08 -6.59 -0.70
CA ILE A 244 8.04 -7.63 -1.07
C ILE A 244 7.50 -9.01 -0.64
N SER A 245 7.09 -9.13 0.63
CA SER A 245 6.69 -10.39 1.24
C SER A 245 5.35 -10.92 0.72
N ASP A 246 4.36 -10.06 0.43
CA ASP A 246 3.06 -10.52 -0.07
C ASP A 246 3.20 -11.21 -1.45
N PRO A 247 3.82 -10.60 -2.48
CA PRO A 247 4.01 -11.26 -3.76
C PRO A 247 4.90 -12.51 -3.71
N LEU A 248 5.87 -12.55 -2.79
CA LEU A 248 6.71 -13.72 -2.58
C LEU A 248 5.90 -14.87 -1.97
N GLY A 249 5.06 -14.56 -0.98
CA GLY A 249 4.11 -15.51 -0.40
C GLY A 249 3.17 -16.11 -1.44
N ASP A 250 2.62 -15.29 -2.34
CA ASP A 250 1.76 -15.78 -3.43
C ASP A 250 2.47 -16.81 -4.33
N VAL A 251 3.78 -16.65 -4.58
CA VAL A 251 4.58 -17.63 -5.35
C VAL A 251 4.85 -18.88 -4.51
N VAL A 252 5.15 -18.75 -3.21
CA VAL A 252 5.36 -19.89 -2.30
C VAL A 252 4.11 -20.76 -2.21
N ASP A 253 2.95 -20.14 -2.00
CA ASP A 253 1.67 -20.85 -1.93
C ASP A 253 1.36 -21.55 -3.27
N ALA A 254 1.62 -20.88 -4.39
CA ALA A 254 1.43 -21.48 -5.71
C ALA A 254 2.41 -22.62 -6.02
N MET A 255 3.66 -22.54 -5.55
CA MET A 255 4.63 -23.64 -5.67
C MET A 255 4.15 -24.87 -4.90
N ALA A 256 3.65 -24.70 -3.68
CA ALA A 256 3.07 -25.79 -2.90
C ALA A 256 1.88 -26.42 -3.64
N GLU A 257 1.04 -25.62 -4.29
CA GLU A 257 -0.10 -26.12 -5.06
C GLU A 257 0.31 -26.97 -6.27
N VAL A 258 1.37 -26.55 -6.98
CA VAL A 258 1.95 -27.32 -8.09
C VAL A 258 2.60 -28.62 -7.60
N GLU A 259 3.25 -28.61 -6.43
CA GLU A 259 3.82 -29.81 -5.80
C GLU A 259 2.75 -30.88 -5.50
N HIS A 260 1.53 -30.46 -5.12
CA HIS A 260 0.38 -31.35 -4.93
C HIS A 260 -0.31 -31.76 -6.25
N GLY A 261 0.32 -31.50 -7.40
CA GLY A 261 -0.17 -31.93 -8.71
C GLY A 261 -1.20 -31.00 -9.36
N ARG A 262 -1.45 -29.81 -8.81
CA ARG A 262 -2.35 -28.83 -9.45
C ARG A 262 -1.59 -27.96 -10.44
N ILE A 263 -1.32 -28.52 -11.63
CA ILE A 263 -0.51 -27.91 -12.70
C ILE A 263 -1.24 -26.74 -13.44
N GLY A 264 -2.47 -26.40 -13.03
CA GLY A 264 -3.23 -25.24 -13.54
C GLY A 264 -3.03 -23.94 -12.73
N THR A 265 -2.12 -23.92 -11.76
CA THR A 265 -1.96 -22.78 -10.85
C THR A 265 -1.30 -21.58 -11.54
N TYR A 266 -1.85 -20.38 -11.33
CA TYR A 266 -1.35 -19.13 -11.92
C TYR A 266 -1.17 -18.06 -10.86
N VAL A 267 -0.02 -17.38 -10.89
CA VAL A 267 0.26 -16.23 -10.01
C VAL A 267 0.08 -14.93 -10.80
N GLY A 268 -0.76 -14.03 -10.30
CA GLY A 268 -0.92 -12.69 -10.89
C GLY A 268 0.42 -11.96 -10.93
N VAL A 269 0.83 -11.46 -12.10
CA VAL A 269 2.01 -10.61 -12.22
C VAL A 269 1.51 -9.17 -12.08
N TYR A 270 2.00 -8.43 -11.08
CA TYR A 270 1.45 -7.10 -10.76
C TYR A 270 2.37 -5.95 -11.16
N GLU A 271 3.67 -6.21 -11.28
CA GLU A 271 4.69 -5.17 -11.40
C GLU A 271 5.81 -5.51 -12.39
N ARG A 272 6.40 -4.50 -13.04
CA ARG A 272 7.62 -4.65 -13.85
C ARG A 272 8.88 -4.52 -12.98
N SER A 273 9.01 -5.38 -11.97
CA SER A 273 10.14 -5.41 -11.05
C SER A 273 10.91 -6.74 -11.13
N GLN A 274 11.94 -6.91 -10.30
CA GLN A 274 12.59 -8.22 -10.09
C GLN A 274 11.59 -9.30 -9.63
N ILE A 275 10.68 -8.94 -8.72
CA ILE A 275 9.62 -9.84 -8.22
C ILE A 275 8.64 -10.17 -9.34
N GLY A 276 8.22 -9.20 -10.14
CA GLY A 276 7.34 -9.47 -11.27
C GLY A 276 7.98 -10.38 -12.33
N ARG A 277 9.28 -10.26 -12.57
CA ARG A 277 10.01 -11.21 -13.42
C ARG A 277 10.06 -12.61 -12.84
N LEU A 278 10.18 -12.75 -11.51
CA LEU A 278 10.09 -14.04 -10.81
C LEU A 278 8.71 -14.66 -11.00
N GLN A 279 7.63 -13.91 -10.75
CA GLN A 279 6.26 -14.37 -10.95
C GLN A 279 6.00 -14.80 -12.40
N ALA A 280 6.45 -14.00 -13.38
CA ALA A 280 6.33 -14.34 -14.80
C ALA A 280 7.18 -15.58 -15.18
N GLY A 281 8.35 -15.75 -14.56
CA GLY A 281 9.20 -16.93 -14.72
C GLY A 281 8.54 -18.19 -14.19
N PHE A 282 7.95 -18.12 -12.99
CA PHE A 282 7.16 -19.20 -12.39
C PHE A 282 6.00 -19.62 -13.30
N ASN A 283 5.20 -18.66 -13.78
CA ASN A 283 4.07 -18.96 -14.68
C ASN A 283 4.52 -19.66 -15.97
N ARG A 284 5.65 -19.25 -16.58
CA ARG A 284 6.21 -19.93 -17.76
C ARG A 284 6.64 -21.37 -17.45
N MET A 285 7.22 -21.61 -16.27
CA MET A 285 7.61 -22.95 -15.84
C MET A 285 6.39 -23.86 -15.66
N VAL A 286 5.35 -23.38 -14.96
CA VAL A 286 4.10 -24.15 -14.75
C VAL A 286 3.38 -24.42 -16.07
N ALA A 287 3.33 -23.43 -16.98
CA ALA A 287 2.78 -23.64 -18.31
C ALA A 287 3.54 -24.73 -19.08
N GLY A 288 4.87 -24.76 -19.01
CA GLY A 288 5.68 -25.82 -19.61
C GLY A 288 5.46 -27.20 -18.96
N LEU A 289 5.21 -27.25 -17.65
CA LEU A 289 4.82 -28.50 -16.97
C LEU A 289 3.45 -29.00 -17.47
N ALA A 290 2.47 -28.11 -17.59
CA ALA A 290 1.12 -28.44 -18.09
C ALA A 290 1.16 -28.95 -19.53
N GLU A 291 1.98 -28.32 -20.38
CA GLU A 291 2.18 -28.75 -21.77
C GLU A 291 2.80 -30.14 -21.85
N ARG A 292 3.85 -30.42 -21.06
CA ARG A 292 4.50 -31.73 -21.00
C ARG A 292 3.56 -32.82 -20.48
N ASP A 293 2.77 -32.53 -19.45
CA ASP A 293 1.79 -33.46 -18.92
C ASP A 293 0.71 -33.80 -19.96
N ARG A 294 0.21 -32.77 -20.66
CA ARG A 294 -0.75 -32.94 -21.77
C ARG A 294 -0.17 -33.76 -22.92
N LEU A 295 1.09 -33.51 -23.31
CA LEU A 295 1.75 -34.32 -24.33
C LEU A 295 1.90 -35.77 -23.87
N ARG A 296 2.33 -36.01 -22.62
CA ARG A 296 2.48 -37.36 -22.05
C ARG A 296 1.15 -38.13 -22.05
N ASP A 297 0.06 -37.47 -21.68
CA ASP A 297 -1.28 -38.05 -21.70
C ASP A 297 -1.77 -38.32 -23.14
N LEU A 298 -1.54 -37.40 -24.07
CA LEU A 298 -1.86 -37.61 -25.49
C LEU A 298 -1.08 -38.79 -26.09
N PHE A 299 0.23 -38.88 -25.83
CA PHE A 299 1.04 -40.03 -26.26
C PHE A 299 0.60 -41.32 -25.58
N GLY A 300 0.28 -41.30 -24.28
CA GLY A 300 -0.24 -42.47 -23.57
C GLY A 300 -1.58 -42.97 -24.13
N ARG A 301 -2.42 -42.07 -24.67
CA ARG A 301 -3.71 -42.41 -25.28
C ARG A 301 -3.62 -42.84 -26.76
N HIS A 302 -2.64 -42.36 -27.52
CA HIS A 302 -2.55 -42.59 -28.98
C HIS A 302 -1.42 -43.53 -29.40
N VAL A 303 -0.38 -43.66 -28.58
CA VAL A 303 0.71 -44.61 -28.81
C VAL A 303 0.38 -45.82 -27.97
N GLY A 304 -0.35 -46.77 -28.58
CA GLY A 304 -0.67 -48.05 -27.94
C GLY A 304 0.59 -48.72 -27.39
N THR A 305 0.42 -49.52 -26.35
CA THR A 305 1.47 -50.31 -25.67
C THR A 305 2.43 -50.99 -26.66
N ASP A 306 1.95 -51.32 -27.86
CA ASP A 306 2.69 -51.90 -28.98
C ASP A 306 3.88 -51.07 -29.49
N VAL A 307 3.81 -49.73 -29.53
CA VAL A 307 4.93 -48.91 -30.06
C VAL A 307 6.03 -48.76 -29.02
N ALA A 308 5.66 -48.65 -27.74
CA ALA A 308 6.62 -48.64 -26.62
C ALA A 308 7.35 -49.99 -26.51
N GLN A 309 6.62 -51.10 -26.70
CA GLN A 309 7.19 -52.45 -26.66
C GLN A 309 8.06 -52.75 -27.89
N ARG A 310 7.75 -52.16 -29.05
CA ARG A 310 8.60 -52.23 -30.25
C ARG A 310 9.88 -51.39 -30.13
N ALA A 311 9.80 -50.19 -29.57
CA ALA A 311 10.97 -49.34 -29.31
C ALA A 311 11.96 -49.95 -28.30
N ILE A 312 11.47 -50.71 -27.31
CA ILE A 312 12.31 -51.45 -26.34
C ILE A 312 12.94 -52.69 -26.97
N ARG A 313 12.24 -53.41 -27.86
CA ARG A 313 12.78 -54.61 -28.55
C ARG A 313 13.79 -54.26 -29.65
N GLU A 314 13.56 -53.18 -30.39
CA GLU A 314 14.37 -52.83 -31.57
C GLU A 314 15.43 -51.76 -31.27
N GLY A 315 15.52 -51.25 -30.02
CA GLY A 315 16.64 -50.41 -29.59
C GLY A 315 16.83 -49.16 -30.43
N ALA A 316 15.86 -48.24 -30.40
CA ALA A 316 15.97 -46.87 -30.93
C ALA A 316 16.79 -46.68 -32.24
N SER A 317 16.47 -47.41 -33.31
CA SER A 317 16.89 -47.04 -34.67
C SER A 317 15.74 -46.31 -35.38
N LEU A 318 15.60 -45.02 -35.11
CA LEU A 318 14.76 -44.13 -35.90
C LEU A 318 15.47 -43.80 -37.22
N SER A 319 15.52 -44.76 -38.15
CA SER A 319 15.73 -44.46 -39.58
C SER A 319 14.35 -44.46 -40.22
N GLY A 320 13.72 -43.28 -40.29
CA GLY A 320 12.48 -43.12 -41.02
C GLY A 320 12.77 -43.09 -42.50
N ASP A 321 12.38 -44.14 -43.23
CA ASP A 321 12.14 -44.04 -44.66
C ASP A 321 10.67 -43.67 -44.88
N VAL A 322 10.47 -42.49 -45.46
CA VAL A 322 9.20 -42.01 -45.98
C VAL A 322 9.00 -42.69 -47.33
N VAL A 323 7.89 -43.42 -47.48
CA VAL A 323 7.37 -43.88 -48.78
C VAL A 323 6.04 -43.21 -49.04
#